data_AF-A0A2E9Q6G0-F1
#
_entry.id   AF-A0A2E9Q6G0-F1
#
_cell.length_a   1.000
_cell.length_b   1.000
_cell.length_c   1.000
_cell.angle_alpha   90.00
_cell.angle_beta   90.00
_cell.angle_gamma   90.00
#
_symmetry.space_group_name_H-M   'P 1'
#
loop_
_entity.id
_entity.type
_entity.pdbx_description
1 polymer ?
#
loop_
_entity_poly.entity_id
_entity_poly.type
_entity_poly.pdbx_seq_one_letter_code
_entity_poly.pdbx_strand_id
1 'polypeptide(L)'
;MPLQCKPEVSHKPEGLLAFLLPYRAGLNRANRHGQSINMRPVFQTEFEEGRGNALQACVSSLLELSLEDVPNFIEFADYRQTMNEWLAKRGLAFLRVDLVDGELPYSTAPGLGLLLAGKSPRGDHRHVILAATSAEGFQMLHDPHPSGAGIHGNALWAGFLIPLAIAGDGPAS
;
A
#
# COMPACT_ATOMS: atom_id res chain seq x y z
N MET A 1 2.60 56.17 -12.37
CA MET A 1 2.86 54.86 -13.03
C MET A 1 2.36 53.77 -12.10
N PRO A 2 1.33 52.98 -12.45
CA PRO A 2 0.89 51.88 -11.59
C PRO A 2 1.76 50.63 -11.83
N LEU A 3 2.23 50.03 -10.74
CA LEU A 3 2.94 48.75 -10.73
C LEU A 3 1.96 47.62 -11.12
N GLN A 4 2.30 46.90 -12.19
CA GLN A 4 1.58 45.70 -12.63
C GLN A 4 1.85 44.55 -11.64
N CYS A 5 0.80 44.05 -11.00
CA CYS A 5 0.82 42.73 -10.36
C CYS A 5 0.95 41.64 -11.44
N LYS A 6 1.95 40.77 -11.31
CA LYS A 6 2.07 39.54 -12.09
C LYS A 6 1.00 38.54 -11.62
N PRO A 7 0.44 37.69 -12.51
CA PRO A 7 -0.45 36.63 -12.09
C PRO A 7 0.34 35.55 -11.34
N GLU A 8 -0.13 35.22 -10.16
CA GLU A 8 0.32 34.14 -9.30
C GLU A 8 -0.01 32.79 -9.98
N VAL A 9 1.00 31.97 -10.23
CA VAL A 9 0.81 30.63 -10.80
C VAL A 9 0.24 29.73 -9.71
N SER A 10 -1.08 29.55 -9.74
CA SER A 10 -1.78 28.53 -8.96
C SER A 10 -1.34 27.14 -9.45
N HIS A 11 -0.38 26.54 -8.75
CA HIS A 11 -0.22 25.08 -8.79
C HIS A 11 -1.36 24.47 -7.98
N LYS A 12 -2.41 24.05 -8.67
CA LYS A 12 -3.39 23.12 -8.13
C LYS A 12 -2.68 21.77 -7.92
N PRO A 13 -2.75 21.15 -6.73
CA PRO A 13 -2.32 19.77 -6.56
C PRO A 13 -3.36 18.87 -7.24
N GLU A 14 -3.16 18.59 -8.52
CA GLU A 14 -3.84 17.47 -9.20
C GLU A 14 -3.21 16.17 -8.69
N GLY A 15 -3.78 15.60 -7.61
CA GLY A 15 -3.28 14.33 -7.09
C GLY A 15 -3.99 13.76 -5.86
N LEU A 16 -4.90 14.49 -5.20
CA LEU A 16 -5.44 14.06 -3.90
C LEU A 16 -6.91 13.60 -3.90
N LEU A 17 -7.43 13.14 -5.05
CA LEU A 17 -8.84 12.76 -5.23
C LEU A 17 -9.02 11.32 -5.77
N ALA A 18 -8.15 10.39 -5.38
CA ALA A 18 -8.24 8.98 -5.82
C ALA A 18 -8.70 7.99 -4.73
N PHE A 19 -8.79 8.38 -3.46
CA PHE A 19 -8.90 7.41 -2.36
C PHE A 19 -10.31 7.20 -1.76
N LEU A 20 -11.37 7.76 -2.34
CA LEU A 20 -12.75 7.57 -1.85
C LEU A 20 -13.83 7.43 -2.93
N LEU A 21 -13.53 6.96 -4.14
CA LEU A 21 -14.59 6.70 -5.14
C LEU A 21 -14.98 5.22 -5.19
N PRO A 22 -16.28 4.88 -5.19
CA PRO A 22 -16.71 3.61 -5.74
C PRO A 22 -16.27 3.59 -7.20
N TYR A 23 -15.46 2.57 -7.53
CA TYR A 23 -14.85 2.31 -8.83
C TYR A 23 -15.80 2.65 -9.99
N ARG A 24 -15.51 3.74 -10.72
CA ARG A 24 -16.21 4.06 -11.97
C ARG A 24 -15.69 3.14 -13.06
N ALA A 25 -16.53 2.20 -13.47
CA ALA A 25 -16.32 1.38 -14.65
C ALA A 25 -16.16 2.27 -15.90
N GLY A 26 -15.02 2.15 -16.60
CA GLY A 26 -14.79 2.91 -17.84
C GLY A 26 -13.43 2.66 -18.49
N LEU A 27 -13.38 1.64 -19.37
CA LEU A 27 -12.44 1.40 -20.47
C LEU A 27 -10.92 1.42 -20.16
N ASN A 28 -10.30 0.23 -20.03
CA ASN A 28 -9.61 -0.43 -21.15
C ASN A 28 -9.02 -1.81 -20.77
N ARG A 29 -9.19 -2.78 -21.71
CA ARG A 29 -8.81 -4.21 -21.71
C ARG A 29 -9.30 -5.07 -20.53
N ALA A 30 -10.51 -5.62 -20.74
CA ALA A 30 -11.16 -6.61 -19.90
C ALA A 30 -10.32 -7.92 -19.77
N ASN A 31 -9.90 -8.23 -18.54
CA ASN A 31 -9.71 -9.62 -18.12
C ASN A 31 -11.05 -10.14 -17.56
N ARG A 32 -11.42 -11.37 -17.94
CA ARG A 32 -12.74 -12.00 -17.77
C ARG A 32 -13.22 -12.25 -16.32
N HIS A 33 -12.61 -11.64 -15.30
CA HIS A 33 -12.95 -11.88 -13.88
C HIS A 33 -13.14 -10.63 -13.01
N GLY A 34 -13.24 -9.42 -13.58
CA GLY A 34 -13.71 -8.23 -12.85
C GLY A 34 -12.72 -7.65 -11.82
N GLN A 35 -12.58 -6.32 -11.88
CA GLN A 35 -11.86 -5.46 -10.92
C GLN A 35 -10.32 -5.60 -10.95
N SER A 36 -9.66 -4.89 -11.87
CA SER A 36 -8.21 -4.67 -11.77
C SER A 36 -7.95 -3.54 -10.77
N ILE A 37 -7.31 -3.88 -9.66
CA ILE A 37 -6.66 -2.89 -8.79
C ILE A 37 -5.53 -2.29 -9.64
N ASN A 38 -5.58 -0.98 -9.90
CA ASN A 38 -4.49 -0.33 -10.62
C ASN A 38 -3.31 -0.27 -9.66
N MET A 39 -2.27 -1.04 -9.97
CA MET A 39 -1.05 -1.13 -9.17
C MET A 39 0.12 -1.32 -10.12
N ARG A 40 1.24 -0.66 -9.83
CA ARG A 40 2.47 -0.84 -10.61
C ARG A 40 3.35 -1.87 -9.93
N PRO A 41 3.61 -3.06 -10.50
CA PRO A 41 4.48 -4.04 -9.85
C PRO A 41 5.88 -3.50 -9.67
N VAL A 42 6.36 -3.46 -8.42
CA VAL A 42 7.73 -3.15 -8.03
C VAL A 42 8.30 -4.39 -7.34
N PHE A 43 9.46 -4.85 -7.80
CA PHE A 43 10.16 -6.00 -7.24
C PHE A 43 11.17 -5.54 -6.18
N GLN A 44 11.36 -6.38 -5.16
CA GLN A 44 12.41 -6.18 -4.17
C GLN A 44 13.78 -6.38 -4.83
N THR A 45 14.76 -5.64 -4.34
CA THR A 45 16.15 -5.68 -4.82
C THR A 45 17.13 -6.07 -3.72
N GLU A 46 16.68 -6.05 -2.46
CA GLU A 46 17.42 -6.49 -1.28
C GLU A 46 16.75 -7.74 -0.69
N PHE A 47 17.55 -8.76 -0.39
CA PHE A 47 17.11 -10.09 0.04
C PHE A 47 17.76 -10.53 1.35
N GLU A 48 18.71 -9.76 1.89
CA GLU A 48 19.38 -10.06 3.16
C GLU A 48 18.37 -10.10 4.32
N GLU A 49 18.51 -11.08 5.21
CA GLU A 49 17.63 -11.19 6.38
C GLU A 49 17.79 -9.97 7.30
N GLY A 50 16.67 -9.41 7.75
CA GLY A 50 16.66 -8.18 8.56
C GLY A 50 16.90 -6.88 7.77
N ARG A 51 17.22 -6.96 6.47
CA ARG A 51 17.42 -5.79 5.59
C ARG A 51 16.66 -5.87 4.26
N GLY A 52 16.05 -7.01 3.96
CA GLY A 52 15.26 -7.26 2.77
C GLY A 52 14.11 -6.27 2.58
N ASN A 53 13.92 -5.79 1.36
CA ASN A 53 13.03 -4.67 1.10
C ASN A 53 11.67 -5.04 0.49
N ALA A 54 11.16 -6.23 0.81
CA ALA A 54 9.85 -6.72 0.35
C ALA A 54 8.69 -5.77 0.75
N LEU A 55 8.71 -5.26 1.99
CA LEU A 55 7.70 -4.30 2.47
C LEU A 55 7.77 -2.97 1.69
N GLN A 56 8.98 -2.44 1.48
CA GLN A 56 9.22 -1.23 0.67
C GLN A 56 8.65 -1.41 -0.74
N ALA A 57 8.94 -2.53 -1.40
CA ALA A 57 8.47 -2.84 -2.74
C ALA A 57 6.94 -2.98 -2.83
N CYS A 58 6.30 -3.61 -1.83
CA CYS A 58 4.84 -3.68 -1.78
C CYS A 58 4.19 -2.30 -1.60
N VAL A 59 4.72 -1.47 -0.69
CA VAL A 59 4.21 -0.10 -0.49
C VAL A 59 4.43 0.75 -1.75
N SER A 60 5.59 0.60 -2.40
CA SER A 60 5.89 1.26 -3.68
C SER A 60 4.89 0.86 -4.75
N SER A 61 4.57 -0.43 -4.84
CA SER A 61 3.62 -0.95 -5.84
C SER A 61 2.19 -0.44 -5.60
N LEU A 62 1.77 -0.39 -4.33
CA LEU A 62 0.43 0.03 -3.94
C LEU A 62 0.22 1.55 -4.09
N LEU A 63 1.26 2.35 -3.87
CA LEU A 63 1.23 3.81 -4.03
C LEU A 63 1.70 4.28 -5.41
N GLU A 64 2.02 3.36 -6.33
CA GLU A 64 2.57 3.63 -7.66
C GLU A 64 3.86 4.48 -7.65
N LEU A 65 4.65 4.38 -6.57
CA LEU A 65 5.94 5.06 -6.39
C LEU A 65 7.11 4.19 -6.84
N SER A 66 8.26 4.81 -7.11
CA SER A 66 9.49 4.03 -7.33
C SER A 66 10.00 3.49 -6.00
N LEU A 67 10.92 2.52 -6.07
CA LEU A 67 11.43 1.88 -4.86
C LEU A 67 12.20 2.89 -4.00
N GLU A 68 13.00 3.74 -4.65
CA GLU A 68 13.80 4.80 -4.03
C GLU A 68 12.99 5.91 -3.35
N ASP A 69 11.73 6.10 -3.73
CA ASP A 69 10.84 7.12 -3.14
C ASP A 69 10.19 6.65 -1.81
N VAL A 70 10.32 5.36 -1.48
CA VAL A 70 9.75 4.75 -0.29
C VAL A 70 10.87 4.30 0.65
N PRO A 71 10.86 4.63 1.96
CA PRO A 71 11.88 4.15 2.89
C PRO A 71 11.85 2.63 3.05
N ASN A 72 13.01 2.01 3.28
CA ASN A 72 13.08 0.63 3.75
C ASN A 72 12.71 0.57 5.25
N PHE A 73 11.41 0.54 5.55
CA PHE A 73 10.90 0.71 6.92
C PHE A 73 11.47 -0.29 7.93
N ILE A 74 11.86 -1.49 7.51
CA ILE A 74 12.37 -2.53 8.43
C ILE A 74 13.77 -2.21 8.97
N GLU A 75 14.49 -1.27 8.37
CA GLU A 75 15.80 -0.80 8.87
C GLU A 75 15.65 0.15 10.07
N PHE A 76 14.42 0.59 10.38
CA PHE A 76 14.12 1.43 11.53
C PHE A 76 13.70 0.59 12.72
N ALA A 77 14.10 1.01 13.93
CA ALA A 77 13.78 0.31 15.18
C ALA A 77 12.27 0.15 15.41
N ASP A 78 11.48 1.16 15.07
CA ASP A 78 10.01 1.08 15.04
C ASP A 78 9.49 1.35 13.62
N TYR A 79 9.53 0.32 12.79
CA TYR A 79 9.05 0.39 11.42
C TYR A 79 7.59 0.89 11.33
N ARG A 80 6.73 0.59 12.31
CA ARG A 80 5.30 0.96 12.26
C ARG A 80 5.11 2.44 12.50
N GLN A 81 5.82 2.99 13.48
CA GLN A 81 5.81 4.41 13.75
C GLN A 81 6.37 5.17 12.53
N THR A 82 7.55 4.80 12.06
CA THR A 82 8.19 5.45 10.90
C THR A 82 7.33 5.36 9.64
N MET A 83 6.72 4.21 9.37
CA MET A 83 5.81 4.04 8.24
C MET A 83 4.57 4.94 8.36
N ASN A 84 3.95 5.02 9.54
CA ASN A 84 2.80 5.90 9.74
C ASN A 84 3.16 7.39 9.64
N GLU A 85 4.31 7.83 10.17
CA GLU A 85 4.77 9.22 10.02
C GLU A 85 5.01 9.59 8.55
N TRP A 86 5.56 8.66 7.76
CA TRP A 86 5.77 8.85 6.33
C TRP A 86 4.47 8.85 5.52
N LEU A 87 3.52 7.97 5.88
CA LEU A 87 2.19 7.90 5.26
C LEU A 87 1.30 9.10 5.63
N ALA A 88 1.42 9.62 6.85
CA ALA A 88 0.62 10.76 7.31
C ALA A 88 0.85 12.01 6.45
N LYS A 89 2.10 12.21 5.98
CA LYS A 89 2.46 13.29 5.02
C LYS A 89 1.74 13.15 3.67
N ARG A 90 1.13 12.00 3.40
CA ARG A 90 0.35 11.67 2.19
C ARG A 90 -1.14 11.51 2.50
N GLY A 91 -1.59 11.88 3.70
CA GLY A 91 -2.99 11.73 4.11
C GLY A 91 -3.40 10.27 4.28
N LEU A 92 -2.47 9.37 4.61
CA LEU A 92 -2.72 7.95 4.80
C LEU A 92 -2.24 7.49 6.19
N ALA A 93 -2.78 6.38 6.67
CA ALA A 93 -2.27 5.64 7.82
C ALA A 93 -2.14 4.15 7.50
N PHE A 94 -1.21 3.48 8.18
CA PHE A 94 -1.03 2.04 8.14
C PHE A 94 -1.71 1.39 9.35
N LEU A 95 -2.76 0.62 9.08
CA LEU A 95 -3.46 -0.20 10.07
C LEU A 95 -3.04 -1.66 9.91
N ARG A 96 -2.30 -2.18 10.89
CA ARG A 96 -1.96 -3.61 10.97
C ARG A 96 -3.01 -4.34 11.82
N VAL A 97 -3.44 -5.49 11.31
CA VAL A 97 -4.39 -6.40 11.94
C VAL A 97 -3.75 -7.76 11.99
N ASP A 98 -3.60 -8.32 13.20
CA ASP A 98 -3.13 -9.69 13.37
C ASP A 98 -4.24 -10.66 12.99
N LEU A 99 -3.85 -11.72 12.28
CA LEU A 99 -4.77 -12.73 11.77
C LEU A 99 -4.88 -13.88 12.77
N VAL A 100 -6.06 -14.48 12.83
CA VAL A 100 -6.33 -15.68 13.62
C VAL A 100 -6.47 -16.84 12.64
N ASP A 101 -5.58 -17.82 12.73
CA ASP A 101 -5.54 -18.98 11.81
C ASP A 101 -5.49 -18.62 10.32
N GLY A 102 -4.89 -17.48 9.98
CA GLY A 102 -4.77 -17.00 8.60
C GLY A 102 -5.96 -16.17 8.11
N GLU A 103 -6.94 -15.88 8.97
CA GLU A 103 -8.15 -15.13 8.63
C GLU A 103 -8.25 -13.79 9.38
N LEU A 104 -8.98 -12.84 8.80
CA LEU A 104 -9.34 -11.61 9.50
C LEU A 104 -10.33 -11.93 10.63
N PRO A 105 -10.21 -11.27 11.79
CA PRO A 105 -11.13 -11.50 12.91
C PRO A 105 -12.53 -10.88 12.69
N TYR A 106 -12.83 -10.43 11.46
CA TYR A 106 -14.08 -9.80 11.06
C TYR A 106 -14.32 -9.97 9.56
N SER A 107 -15.59 -9.90 9.15
CA SER A 107 -15.97 -9.94 7.74
C SER A 107 -15.55 -8.67 7.00
N THR A 108 -15.16 -8.83 5.74
CA THR A 108 -14.82 -7.71 4.84
C THR A 108 -15.49 -7.88 3.49
N ALA A 109 -15.70 -6.77 2.78
CA ALA A 109 -16.08 -6.82 1.38
C ALA A 109 -14.91 -7.34 0.53
N PRO A 110 -15.16 -8.09 -0.56
CA PRO A 110 -14.10 -8.49 -1.49
C PRO A 110 -13.54 -7.27 -2.23
N GLY A 111 -12.27 -7.36 -2.66
CA GLY A 111 -11.57 -6.34 -3.43
C GLY A 111 -10.80 -5.31 -2.59
N LEU A 112 -10.73 -5.46 -1.27
CA LEU A 112 -9.96 -4.57 -0.41
C LEU A 112 -8.46 -4.92 -0.53
N GLY A 113 -7.70 -4.05 -1.19
CA GLY A 113 -6.25 -4.19 -1.34
C GLY A 113 -5.52 -4.03 -0.01
N LEU A 114 -4.55 -4.91 0.25
CA LEU A 114 -3.80 -4.98 1.50
C LEU A 114 -2.40 -5.56 1.31
N LEU A 115 -1.56 -5.28 2.30
CA LEU A 115 -0.28 -5.95 2.55
C LEU A 115 -0.56 -7.22 3.33
N LEU A 116 -0.17 -8.39 2.84
CA LEU A 116 -0.34 -9.66 3.54
C LEU A 116 1.01 -10.23 3.90
N ALA A 117 1.20 -10.61 5.16
CA ALA A 117 2.46 -11.17 5.61
C ALA A 117 2.33 -12.58 6.14
N GLY A 118 3.36 -13.39 5.92
CA GLY A 118 3.42 -14.77 6.37
C GLY A 118 4.85 -15.28 6.43
N LYS A 119 4.99 -16.60 6.64
CA LYS A 119 6.30 -17.25 6.54
C LYS A 119 6.76 -17.29 5.09
N SER A 120 8.04 -17.00 4.85
CA SER A 120 8.64 -17.15 3.53
C SER A 120 8.85 -18.63 3.19
N PRO A 121 8.46 -19.15 2.01
CA PRO A 121 8.94 -20.46 1.57
C PRO A 121 10.43 -20.54 1.22
N ARG A 122 11.20 -19.45 1.36
CA ARG A 122 12.62 -19.37 0.98
C ARG A 122 13.58 -19.33 2.17
N GLY A 123 13.07 -19.50 3.38
CA GLY A 123 13.89 -19.51 4.60
C GLY A 123 13.03 -19.34 5.85
N ASP A 124 13.70 -19.22 7.00
CA ASP A 124 13.01 -19.03 8.29
C ASP A 124 12.81 -17.55 8.63
N HIS A 125 12.37 -16.77 7.64
CA HIS A 125 12.08 -15.35 7.78
C HIS A 125 10.65 -15.04 7.31
N ARG A 126 10.18 -13.84 7.64
CA ARG A 126 8.87 -13.33 7.21
C ARG A 126 8.94 -12.76 5.80
N HIS A 127 7.82 -12.82 5.08
CA HIS A 127 7.66 -12.22 3.76
C HIS A 127 6.35 -11.45 3.68
N VAL A 128 6.31 -10.41 2.85
CA VAL A 128 5.12 -9.57 2.63
C VAL A 128 4.81 -9.57 1.13
N ILE A 129 3.53 -9.71 0.81
CA ILE A 129 2.98 -9.64 -0.55
C ILE A 129 1.84 -8.64 -0.61
N LEU A 130 1.39 -8.29 -1.81
CA LEU A 130 0.12 -7.62 -2.02
C LEU A 130 -0.98 -8.64 -2.30
N ALA A 131 -2.10 -8.45 -1.61
CA ALA A 131 -3.30 -9.26 -1.76
C ALA A 131 -4.55 -8.37 -1.78
N ALA A 132 -5.68 -8.95 -2.15
CA ALA A 132 -6.99 -8.39 -1.91
C ALA A 132 -7.85 -9.38 -1.13
N THR A 133 -8.80 -8.87 -0.35
CA THR A 133 -9.86 -9.71 0.20
C THR A 133 -10.69 -10.33 -0.93
N SER A 134 -11.14 -11.57 -0.74
CA SER A 134 -11.99 -12.32 -1.65
C SER A 134 -13.09 -13.04 -0.87
N ALA A 135 -14.02 -13.69 -1.57
CA ALA A 135 -15.03 -14.53 -0.92
C ALA A 135 -14.43 -15.76 -0.19
N GLU A 136 -13.19 -16.12 -0.51
CA GLU A 136 -12.49 -17.30 0.00
C GLU A 136 -11.29 -16.93 0.89
N GLY A 137 -11.21 -15.67 1.34
CA GLY A 137 -10.09 -15.17 2.15
C GLY A 137 -9.28 -14.12 1.40
N PHE A 138 -8.04 -14.46 1.01
CA PHE A 138 -7.13 -13.52 0.33
C PHE A 138 -6.74 -14.02 -1.06
N GLN A 139 -6.82 -13.15 -2.05
CA GLN A 139 -6.28 -13.36 -3.39
C GLN A 139 -4.96 -12.62 -3.54
N MET A 140 -3.87 -13.33 -3.84
CA MET A 140 -2.59 -12.72 -4.15
C MET A 140 -2.67 -11.89 -5.44
N LEU A 141 -2.12 -10.68 -5.40
CA LEU A 141 -2.07 -9.75 -6.53
C LEU A 141 -0.66 -9.61 -7.07
N HIS A 142 0.32 -9.47 -6.17
CA HIS A 142 1.71 -9.25 -6.49
C HIS A 142 2.60 -9.75 -5.35
N ASP A 143 3.67 -10.45 -5.72
CA ASP A 143 4.75 -10.83 -4.81
C ASP A 143 5.99 -10.01 -5.20
N PRO A 144 6.55 -9.16 -4.31
CA PRO A 144 7.73 -8.37 -4.62
C PRO A 144 8.97 -9.25 -4.84
N HIS A 145 8.98 -10.51 -4.39
CA HIS A 145 10.05 -11.43 -4.71
C HIS A 145 9.92 -11.91 -6.16
N PRO A 146 10.98 -11.86 -6.99
CA PRO A 146 10.94 -12.32 -8.39
C PRO A 146 10.55 -13.79 -8.63
N SER A 147 10.44 -14.60 -7.57
CA SER A 147 10.03 -16.01 -7.67
C SER A 147 8.52 -16.16 -7.78
N GLY A 148 7.75 -15.17 -7.30
CA GLY A 148 6.28 -15.23 -7.29
C GLY A 148 5.70 -16.31 -6.36
N ALA A 149 6.50 -16.90 -5.47
CA ALA A 149 6.08 -18.05 -4.66
C ALA A 149 5.23 -17.67 -3.43
N GLY A 150 4.97 -16.38 -3.19
CA GLY A 150 4.03 -15.91 -2.19
C GLY A 150 4.50 -16.14 -0.74
N ILE A 151 3.56 -16.48 0.13
CA ILE A 151 3.80 -16.87 1.54
C ILE A 151 3.44 -18.35 1.75
N HIS A 152 4.01 -18.99 2.77
CA HIS A 152 3.77 -20.39 3.11
C HIS A 152 3.01 -20.52 4.44
N GLY A 153 2.04 -21.41 4.46
CA GLY A 153 1.17 -21.63 5.61
C GLY A 153 0.21 -20.45 5.84
N ASN A 154 -0.25 -20.31 7.08
CA ASN A 154 -1.19 -19.27 7.45
C ASN A 154 -0.53 -17.89 7.42
N ALA A 155 -1.26 -16.91 6.89
CA ALA A 155 -0.88 -15.52 7.01
C ALA A 155 -0.89 -15.10 8.49
N LEU A 156 0.02 -14.20 8.86
CA LEU A 156 0.24 -13.76 10.23
C LEU A 156 -0.44 -12.41 10.51
N TRP A 157 -0.38 -11.50 9.55
CA TRP A 157 -1.02 -10.19 9.66
C TRP A 157 -1.42 -9.64 8.28
N ALA A 158 -2.45 -8.80 8.28
CA ALA A 158 -2.86 -7.98 7.15
C ALA A 158 -2.65 -6.50 7.48
N GLY A 159 -2.19 -5.73 6.51
CA GLY A 159 -1.88 -4.31 6.64
C GLY A 159 -2.65 -3.48 5.62
N PHE A 160 -3.42 -2.51 6.10
CA PHE A 160 -4.27 -1.65 5.28
C PHE A 160 -3.69 -0.24 5.23
N LEU A 161 -3.68 0.37 4.04
CA LEU A 161 -3.47 1.81 3.90
C LEU A 161 -4.84 2.49 3.88
N ILE A 162 -5.12 3.28 4.91
CA ILE A 162 -6.41 3.95 5.10
C ILE A 162 -6.25 5.47 4.96
N PRO A 163 -7.18 6.19 4.31
CA PRO A 163 -7.17 7.64 4.29
C PRO A 163 -7.33 8.24 5.69
N LEU A 164 -6.56 9.28 5.99
CA LEU A 164 -6.75 10.11 7.17
C LEU A 164 -7.84 11.15 6.87
N ALA A 165 -8.94 11.09 7.60
CA ALA A 165 -10.14 11.88 7.34
C ALA A 165 -10.10 13.33 7.88
N ILE A 166 -9.00 13.77 8.50
CA ILE A 166 -8.91 15.12 9.07
C ILE A 166 -7.75 15.86 8.42
N ALA A 167 -8.03 16.47 7.27
CA ALA A 167 -7.32 17.68 6.86
C ALA A 167 -7.82 18.81 7.78
N GLY A 168 -6.91 19.44 8.52
CA GLY A 168 -7.26 20.61 9.31
C GLY A 168 -7.65 21.75 8.38
N ASP A 169 -8.95 21.97 8.18
CA ASP A 169 -9.49 23.29 7.89
C ASP A 169 -9.47 24.11 9.20
N GLY A 170 -8.26 24.42 9.67
CA GLY A 170 -8.07 25.49 10.64
C GLY A 170 -8.00 26.81 9.87
N PRO A 171 -8.89 27.79 10.11
CA PRO A 171 -8.71 29.11 9.51
C PRO A 171 -7.39 29.69 10.00
N ALA A 172 -6.52 30.09 9.07
CA ALA A 172 -5.41 30.97 9.38
C ALA A 172 -5.98 32.30 9.91
N SER A 173 -5.85 32.51 11.22
CA SER A 173 -6.05 33.79 11.90
C SER A 173 -4.77 34.60 11.91
#